data_AF-A0A7R6PNQ7-F1
#
_entry.id   AF-A0A7R6PNQ7-F1
#
_cell.length_a   1.000
_cell.length_b   1.000
_cell.length_c   1.000
_cell.angle_alpha   90.00
_cell.angle_beta   90.00
_cell.angle_gamma   90.00
#
_symmetry.space_group_name_H-M   'P 1'
#
loop_
_entity.id
_entity.type
_entity.pdbx_description
1 polymer ?
#
loop_
_entity_poly.entity_id
_entity_poly.type
_entity_poly.pdbx_seq_one_letter_code
_entity_poly.pdbx_strand_id
1 'polypeptide(L)'
;MAKFEEKLKRLEEIVETLSSPELELDTSLKLFEEGVKLVRELNSELKDARGKVIEFQKYLEEIEEDGQENAHGDENENDEDVPF
;
A
#
# COMPACT_ATOMS: atom_id res chain seq x y z
N MET A 1 -3.33 13.03 -1.92
CA MET A 1 -4.62 12.52 -2.40
C MET A 1 -5.07 13.30 -3.63
N ALA A 2 -5.36 14.61 -3.57
CA ALA A 2 -5.80 15.40 -4.73
C ALA A 2 -4.94 15.22 -6.01
N LYS A 3 -3.60 15.19 -5.88
CA LYS A 3 -2.70 14.99 -7.03
C LYS A 3 -2.81 13.63 -7.74
N PHE A 4 -3.15 12.56 -7.00
CA PHE A 4 -3.33 11.24 -7.61
C PHE A 4 -4.64 11.22 -8.39
N GLU A 5 -5.73 11.67 -7.77
CA GLU A 5 -7.05 11.74 -8.38
C GLU A 5 -7.07 12.68 -9.60
N GLU A 6 -6.36 13.81 -9.54
CA GLU A 6 -6.18 14.72 -10.68
C GLU A 6 -5.49 14.03 -11.86
N LYS A 7 -4.43 13.26 -11.60
CA LYS A 7 -3.71 12.51 -12.64
C LYS A 7 -4.53 11.35 -13.20
N LEU A 8 -5.29 10.67 -12.35
CA LEU A 8 -6.21 9.62 -12.77
C LEU A 8 -7.31 10.18 -13.66
N LYS A 9 -7.94 11.28 -13.24
CA LYS A 9 -8.95 11.98 -14.04
C LYS A 9 -8.40 12.44 -15.39
N ARG A 10 -7.18 12.98 -15.41
CA ARG A 10 -6.53 13.37 -16.67
C ARG A 10 -6.30 12.17 -17.60
N LEU A 11 -5.91 11.02 -17.04
CA LEU A 11 -5.74 9.79 -17.80
C LEU A 11 -7.08 9.32 -18.40
N GLU A 12 -8.19 9.39 -17.65
CA GLU A 12 -9.53 9.07 -18.13
C GLU A 12 -9.94 9.97 -19.30
N GLU A 13 -9.74 11.29 -19.19
CA GLU A 13 -10.01 12.26 -20.25
C GLU A 13 -9.20 11.96 -21.52
N ILE A 14 -7.93 11.55 -21.38
CA ILE A 14 -7.08 11.14 -22.50
C ILE A 14 -7.64 9.92 -23.20
N VAL A 15 -8.05 8.89 -22.45
CA VAL A 15 -8.62 7.65 -23.00
C VAL A 15 -9.92 7.94 -23.75
N GLU A 16 -10.79 8.78 -23.18
CA GLU A 16 -12.02 9.22 -23.83
C GLU A 16 -11.72 9.95 -25.15
N THR A 17 -10.77 10.88 -25.13
CA THR A 17 -10.38 11.65 -26.32
C THR A 17 -9.75 10.76 -27.42
N LEU A 18 -8.90 9.80 -27.03
CA LEU A 18 -8.27 8.85 -27.96
C LEU A 18 -9.28 7.92 -28.65
N SER A 19 -10.49 7.78 -28.11
CA SER A 19 -11.56 7.00 -28.74
C SER A 19 -12.27 7.74 -29.90
N SER A 20 -11.99 9.03 -30.07
CA SER A 20 -12.61 9.85 -31.11
C SER A 20 -12.11 9.48 -32.52
N PRO A 21 -13.00 9.18 -33.49
CA PRO A 21 -12.62 8.83 -34.84
C PRO A 21 -12.08 10.01 -35.67
N GLU A 22 -12.29 11.25 -35.23
CA GLU A 22 -11.86 12.48 -35.91
C GLU A 22 -10.53 13.03 -35.38
N LEU A 23 -9.85 12.30 -34.49
CA LEU A 23 -8.64 12.76 -33.86
C LEU A 23 -7.45 12.78 -34.84
N GLU A 24 -6.82 13.95 -34.97
CA GLU A 24 -5.61 14.09 -35.80
C GLU A 24 -4.44 13.27 -35.24
N LEU A 25 -3.64 12.69 -36.15
CA LEU A 25 -2.52 11.80 -35.80
C LEU A 25 -1.48 12.44 -34.87
N ASP A 26 -1.12 13.70 -35.07
CA ASP A 26 -0.15 14.39 -34.21
C ASP A 26 -0.69 14.56 -32.78
N THR A 27 -1.99 14.86 -32.67
CA THR A 27 -2.67 14.97 -31.38
C THR A 27 -2.79 13.62 -30.69
N SER A 28 -3.10 12.55 -31.43
CA SER A 28 -3.20 11.20 -30.86
C SER A 28 -1.85 10.69 -30.33
N LEU A 29 -0.76 10.99 -31.03
CA LEU A 29 0.61 10.66 -30.56
C LEU A 29 0.96 11.40 -29.26
N LYS A 30 0.68 12.70 -29.17
CA LYS A 30 0.93 13.50 -27.96
C LYS A 30 0.11 13.00 -26.76
N LEU A 31 -1.18 12.73 -26.97
CA LEU A 31 -2.06 12.21 -25.93
C LEU A 31 -1.62 10.82 -25.47
N PHE A 32 -1.17 9.97 -26.38
CA PHE A 32 -0.64 8.66 -26.05
C PHE A 32 0.63 8.75 -25.19
N GLU A 33 1.58 9.61 -25.56
CA GLU A 33 2.80 9.85 -24.77
C GLU A 33 2.48 10.37 -23.36
N GLU A 34 1.55 11.33 -23.25
CA GLU A 34 1.07 11.84 -21.97
C GLU A 34 0.42 10.71 -21.13
N GLY A 35 -0.45 9.91 -21.74
CA GLY A 35 -1.10 8.78 -21.09
C GLY A 35 -0.12 7.76 -20.54
N VAL A 36 0.91 7.37 -21.33
CA VAL A 36 1.96 6.44 -20.89
C VAL A 36 2.73 7.01 -19.70
N LYS A 37 3.02 8.31 -19.70
CA LYS A 37 3.69 8.98 -18.58
C LYS A 37 2.82 8.94 -17.32
N LEU A 38 1.54 9.30 -17.42
CA LEU A 38 0.60 9.26 -16.29
C LEU A 38 0.47 7.86 -15.70
N VAL A 39 0.35 6.83 -16.53
CA VAL A 39 0.28 5.44 -16.08
C VAL A 39 1.53 5.05 -15.29
N ARG A 40 2.72 5.46 -15.72
CA ARG A 40 3.97 5.18 -14.98
C ARG A 40 3.99 5.88 -13.62
N GLU A 41 3.58 7.14 -13.57
CA GLU A 41 3.54 7.91 -12.32
C GLU A 41 2.52 7.34 -11.33
N LEU A 42 1.30 7.04 -11.78
CA LEU A 42 0.25 6.46 -10.93
C LEU A 42 0.68 5.10 -10.38
N ASN A 43 1.31 4.24 -11.19
CA ASN A 43 1.83 2.96 -10.72
C ASN A 43 2.94 3.13 -9.67
N SER A 44 3.82 4.12 -9.82
CA SER A 44 4.84 4.41 -8.82
C SER A 44 4.21 4.81 -7.48
N GLU A 45 3.24 5.72 -7.50
CA GLU A 45 2.55 6.15 -6.28
C GLU A 45 1.80 4.99 -5.60
N LEU A 46 1.14 4.13 -6.38
CA LEU A 46 0.49 2.93 -5.84
C LEU A 46 1.50 1.96 -5.24
N LYS A 47 2.67 1.78 -5.86
CA LYS A 47 3.73 0.91 -5.34
C LYS A 47 4.24 1.43 -3.99
N ASP A 48 4.48 2.73 -3.89
CA ASP A 48 4.96 3.36 -2.65
C ASP A 48 3.91 3.26 -1.54
N ALA A 49 2.63 3.46 -1.87
CA ALA A 49 1.53 3.29 -0.93
C ALA A 49 1.43 1.84 -0.42
N ARG A 50 1.52 0.86 -1.32
CA ARG A 50 1.53 -0.57 -0.97
C ARG A 50 2.73 -0.92 -0.08
N GLY A 51 3.91 -0.38 -0.37
CA GLY A 51 5.10 -0.59 0.46
C GLY A 51 4.89 -0.16 1.91
N LYS A 52 4.31 1.02 2.12
CA LYS A 52 3.98 1.52 3.47
C LYS A 52 2.97 0.64 4.20
N VAL A 53 1.96 0.13 3.49
CA VAL A 53 0.99 -0.81 4.08
C VAL A 53 1.67 -2.09 4.56
N ILE A 54 2.57 -2.64 3.76
CA ILE A 54 3.34 -3.84 4.13
C ILE A 54 4.23 -3.57 5.35
N GLU A 55 4.91 -2.42 5.40
CA GLU A 55 5.70 -2.04 6.59
C GLU A 55 4.83 -1.96 7.85
N PHE A 56 3.66 -1.34 7.77
CA PHE A 56 2.73 -1.27 8.89
C PHE A 56 2.22 -2.65 9.32
N GLN A 57 1.94 -3.55 8.38
CA GLN A 57 1.55 -4.92 8.70
C GLN A 57 2.65 -5.65 9.48
N LYS A 58 3.91 -5.53 9.04
CA LYS A 58 5.06 -6.13 9.74
C LYS A 58 5.21 -5.59 11.16
N TYR A 59 5.08 -4.27 11.35
CA TYR A 59 5.13 -3.68 12.69
C TYR A 59 4.00 -4.17 13.61
N LEU A 60 2.80 -4.40 13.06
CA LEU A 60 1.70 -4.96 13.85
C LEU A 60 1.96 -6.40 14.27
N GLU A 61 2.49 -7.23 13.36
CA GLU A 61 2.90 -8.62 13.66
C GLU A 61 3.97 -8.67 14.77
N GLU A 62 4.99 -7.80 14.70
CA GLU A 62 6.05 -7.71 15.73
C GLU A 62 5.48 -7.33 17.12
N ILE A 63 4.50 -6.43 17.18
CA ILE A 63 3.84 -6.03 18.44
C ILE A 63 3.02 -7.18 19.04
N GLU A 64 2.42 -8.03 18.21
CA GLU A 64 1.64 -9.19 18.68
C GLU A 64 2.52 -10.30 19.26
N GLU A 65 3.74 -10.49 18.72
CA GLU A 65 4.70 -11.49 19.21
C GLU A 65 5.31 -11.11 20.57
N ASP A 66 5.62 -9.83 20.81
CA ASP A 66 6.15 -9.35 22.10
C ASP A 66 5.13 -9.42 23.26
N GLY A 67 3.84 -9.60 22.96
CA GLY A 67 2.76 -9.70 23.95
C GLY A 67 2.65 -11.05 24.66
N GLN A 68 3.33 -12.10 24.18
CA GLN A 68 3.16 -13.47 24.67
C GLN A 68 4.22 -13.96 25.66
N GLU A 69 5.33 -13.25 25.86
CA GLU A 69 6.42 -13.71 26.76
C GLU A 69 6.17 -13.47 28.26
N ASN A 70 5.09 -12.78 28.66
CA ASN A 70 4.87 -12.35 30.05
C ASN A 70 3.88 -13.22 30.86
N ALA A 71 3.68 -14.50 30.49
CA ALA A 71 2.72 -15.38 31.16
C ALA A 71 3.29 -16.69 31.72
N HIS A 72 4.61 -16.83 31.86
CA HIS A 72 5.21 -17.89 32.68
C HIS A 72 5.68 -17.34 34.03
N GLY A 73 4.71 -17.06 34.90
CA GLY A 73 4.95 -16.85 36.33
C GLY A 73 5.13 -18.20 37.03
N ASP A 74 6.40 -18.55 37.23
CA ASP A 74 6.94 -19.23 38.41
C ASP A 74 5.94 -20.10 39.22
N GLU A 75 5.85 -21.39 38.87
CA GLU A 75 5.33 -22.40 39.79
C GLU A 75 6.34 -22.53 40.94
N ASN A 76 6.19 -21.69 41.97
CA ASN A 76 6.89 -21.90 43.23
C ASN A 76 6.38 -23.21 43.84
N GLU A 77 7.25 -24.22 43.79
CA GLU A 77 7.30 -25.36 44.70
C GLU A 77 7.34 -24.81 46.14
N ASN A 78 6.19 -24.64 46.77
CA ASN A 78 6.14 -24.61 48.23
C ASN A 78 6.13 -26.06 48.70
N ASP A 79 7.32 -26.65 48.72
CA ASP A 79 7.71 -27.64 49.72
C ASP A 79 7.56 -26.96 51.10
N GLU A 80 6.41 -27.15 51.74
CA GLU A 80 6.37 -27.18 53.20
C GLU A 80 6.00 -28.59 53.64
N ASP A 81 7.03 -29.43 53.73
CA ASP A 81 7.11 -30.51 54.70
C ASP A 81 6.67 -29.95 56.06
N VAL A 82 5.45 -30.25 56.48
CA VAL A 82 4.99 -30.01 57.86
C VAL A 82 5.42 -31.20 58.70
N PRO A 83 6.37 -31.06 59.65
CA PRO A 83 6.78 -32.17 60.49
C PRO A 83 5.81 -32.35 61.67
N PHE A 84 5.33 -33.59 61.79
CA PHE A 84 4.62 -34.26 62.91
C PHE A 84 3.23 -33.74 63.32
#